data_AF-A0A1Q7ANH7-F1
#
_entry.id   AF-A0A1Q7ANH7-F1
#
_cell.length_a   1.000
_cell.length_b   1.000
_cell.length_c   1.000
_cell.angle_alpha   90.00
_cell.angle_beta   90.00
_cell.angle_gamma   90.00
#
_symmetry.space_group_name_H-M   'P 1'
#
loop_
_entity.id
_entity.type
_entity.pdbx_description
1 polymer ?
#
loop_
_entity_poly.entity_id
_entity_poly.type
_entity_poly.pdbx_seq_one_letter_code
_entity_poly.pdbx_strand_id
1 'polypeptide(L)'
;MIEHQPVVAYEDEPLRVILFRMAETGLTRLPVIARRDGTLVGMLALIDLLIARARLLEAEQRRERVLGGRLRLFDMFGRGRAA
;
A
#
# COMPACT_ATOMS: atom_id res chain seq x y z
N MET A 1 -20.81 -17.02 -13.82
CA MET A 1 -19.90 -17.90 -14.57
C MET A 1 -18.80 -18.34 -13.63
N ILE A 2 -18.51 -19.63 -13.58
CA ILE A 2 -17.39 -20.18 -12.80
C ILE A 2 -16.26 -20.45 -13.78
N GLU A 3 -15.11 -19.81 -13.58
CA GLU A 3 -13.92 -19.98 -14.40
C GLU A 3 -13.16 -21.22 -13.92
N HIS A 4 -12.78 -22.11 -14.85
CA HIS A 4 -12.15 -23.39 -14.49
C HIS A 4 -10.65 -23.24 -14.20
N GLN A 5 -10.05 -22.12 -14.63
CA GLN A 5 -8.69 -21.73 -14.30
C GLN A 5 -8.68 -20.27 -13.82
N PRO A 6 -9.00 -20.03 -12.53
CA PRO A 6 -8.99 -18.67 -12.01
C PRO A 6 -7.57 -18.12 -12.03
N VAL A 7 -7.44 -16.83 -12.37
CA VAL A 7 -6.20 -16.09 -12.10
C VAL A 7 -6.06 -15.97 -10.58
N VAL A 8 -4.94 -16.43 -10.03
CA VAL A 8 -4.68 -16.45 -8.58
C VAL A 8 -3.61 -15.43 -8.21
N ALA A 9 -3.59 -15.04 -6.94
CA ALA A 9 -2.47 -14.37 -6.29
C ALA A 9 -1.79 -15.35 -5.33
N TYR A 10 -0.49 -15.21 -5.12
CA TYR A 10 0.21 -15.99 -4.09
C TYR A 10 0.41 -15.16 -2.82
N GLU A 11 0.39 -15.81 -1.65
CA GLU A 11 0.53 -15.14 -0.35
C GLU A 11 1.87 -14.40 -0.14
N ASP A 12 2.90 -14.79 -0.89
CA ASP A 12 4.24 -14.21 -0.85
C ASP A 12 4.46 -13.13 -1.93
N GLU A 13 3.47 -12.88 -2.79
CA GLU A 13 3.59 -11.89 -3.86
C GLU A 13 3.48 -10.46 -3.32
N PRO A 14 4.37 -9.55 -3.75
CA PRO A 14 4.19 -8.14 -3.45
C PRO A 14 2.89 -7.60 -4.05
N LEU A 15 2.15 -6.81 -3.27
CA LEU A 15 0.86 -6.24 -3.69
C LEU A 15 0.93 -5.47 -5.03
N ARG A 16 2.06 -4.83 -5.35
CA ARG A 16 2.25 -4.14 -6.64
C ARG A 16 2.14 -5.11 -7.83
N VAL A 17 2.67 -6.31 -7.69
CA VAL A 17 2.71 -7.31 -8.75
C VAL A 17 1.29 -7.81 -9.01
N ILE A 18 0.55 -8.07 -7.94
CA ILE A 18 -0.85 -8.45 -8.01
C ILE A 18 -1.68 -7.33 -8.66
N LEU A 19 -1.43 -6.07 -8.30
CA LEU A 19 -2.13 -4.91 -8.87
C LEU A 19 -1.90 -4.77 -10.38
N PHE A 20 -0.66 -4.95 -10.86
CA PHE A 20 -0.38 -4.95 -12.29
C PHE A 20 -1.09 -6.10 -13.02
N ARG A 21 -1.10 -7.30 -12.43
CA ARG A 21 -1.85 -8.44 -12.96
C ARG A 21 -3.36 -8.14 -13.04
N MET A 22 -3.93 -7.48 -12.04
CA MET A 22 -5.33 -7.03 -12.07
C MET A 22 -5.58 -6.03 -13.21
N ALA A 23 -4.65 -5.10 -13.45
CA ALA A 23 -4.75 -4.14 -14.55
C ALA A 23 -4.67 -4.81 -15.93
N GLU A 24 -3.76 -5.76 -16.11
CA GLU A 24 -3.57 -6.51 -17.37
C GLU A 24 -4.77 -7.42 -17.68
N THR A 25 -5.31 -8.09 -16.66
CA THR A 25 -6.41 -9.06 -16.83
C THR A 25 -7.80 -8.43 -16.75
N GLY A 26 -7.92 -7.20 -16.23
CA GLY A 26 -9.19 -6.55 -15.92
C GLY A 26 -9.92 -7.14 -14.72
N LEU A 27 -9.34 -8.11 -14.02
CA LEU A 27 -9.93 -8.76 -12.85
C LEU A 27 -9.70 -7.92 -11.60
N THR A 28 -10.75 -7.68 -10.83
CA THR A 28 -10.68 -6.85 -9.61
C THR A 28 -10.72 -7.67 -8.32
N ARG A 29 -10.80 -8.99 -8.43
CA ARG A 29 -10.78 -9.93 -7.30
C ARG A 29 -10.00 -11.17 -7.70
N LEU A 30 -9.10 -11.60 -6.84
CA LEU A 30 -8.30 -12.80 -7.04
C LEU A 30 -8.31 -13.65 -5.76
N PRO A 31 -8.48 -14.98 -5.86
CA PRO A 31 -8.18 -15.86 -4.75
C PRO A 31 -6.68 -15.83 -4.45
N VAL A 32 -6.35 -15.79 -3.16
CA VAL A 32 -4.97 -15.88 -2.67
C VAL A 32 -4.70 -17.32 -2.26
N ILE A 33 -3.67 -17.93 -2.81
CA ILE A 33 -3.29 -19.31 -2.51
C ILE A 33 -1.87 -19.38 -1.93
N ALA A 34 -1.64 -20.39 -1.08
CA ALA A 34 -0.31 -20.69 -0.56
C ALA A 34 0.53 -21.32 -1.68
N ARG A 35 1.76 -20.83 -1.88
CA ARG A 35 2.64 -21.34 -2.94
C ARG A 35 3.07 -22.79 -2.70
N ARG A 36 3.16 -23.20 -1.43
CA ARG A 36 3.64 -24.51 -0.99
C ARG A 36 2.72 -25.66 -1.43
N ASP A 37 1.43 -25.52 -1.20
CA ASP A 37 0.46 -26.62 -1.32
C ASP A 37 -0.81 -26.25 -2.09
N GLY A 38 -0.89 -25.01 -2.59
CA GLY A 38 -2.05 -24.52 -3.34
C GLY A 38 -3.29 -24.28 -2.49
N THR A 39 -3.17 -24.32 -1.17
CA THR A 39 -4.30 -24.10 -0.27
C THR A 39 -4.85 -22.68 -0.43
N LEU A 40 -6.18 -22.55 -0.48
CA LEU A 40 -6.83 -21.25 -0.47
C LEU A 40 -6.60 -20.55 0.88
N VAL A 41 -5.89 -19.43 0.85
CA VAL A 41 -5.62 -18.59 2.02
C VAL A 41 -6.74 -17.57 2.20
N GLY A 42 -7.29 -17.06 1.10
CA GLY A 42 -8.38 -16.08 1.15
C GLY A 42 -8.68 -15.42 -0.19
N MET A 43 -9.27 -14.23 -0.13
CA MET A 43 -9.63 -13.42 -1.28
C MET A 43 -9.01 -12.03 -1.16
N LEU A 44 -8.53 -11.49 -2.27
CA LEU A 44 -8.00 -10.15 -2.36
C LEU A 44 -8.76 -9.37 -3.42
N ALA A 45 -9.38 -8.26 -3.04
CA ALA A 45 -10.02 -7.34 -3.98
C ALA A 45 -9.14 -6.10 -4.21
N LEU A 46 -9.29 -5.50 -5.39
CA LEU A 46 -8.64 -4.25 -5.76
C LEU A 46 -8.93 -3.14 -4.72
N ILE A 47 -10.16 -3.09 -4.20
CA ILE A 47 -10.55 -2.09 -3.20
C ILE A 47 -9.72 -2.20 -1.91
N ASP A 48 -9.33 -3.41 -1.50
CA ASP A 48 -8.52 -3.64 -0.31
C ASP A 48 -7.12 -3.03 -0.49
N LEU A 49 -6.56 -3.16 -1.70
CA LEU A 49 -5.28 -2.58 -2.08
C LEU A 49 -5.32 -1.05 -2.05
N LEU A 50 -6.39 -0.45 -2.55
CA LEU A 50 -6.56 1.00 -2.58
C LEU A 50 -6.74 1.59 -1.17
N ILE A 51 -7.52 0.93 -0.32
CA ILE A 51 -7.69 1.33 1.09
C ILE A 51 -6.34 1.25 1.82
N ALA A 52 -5.58 0.17 1.63
CA ALA A 52 -4.26 0.02 2.22
C ALA A 52 -3.29 1.12 1.75
N ARG A 53 -3.31 1.47 0.46
CA ARG A 53 -2.47 2.55 -0.10
C ARG A 53 -2.85 3.92 0.48
N ALA A 54 -4.13 4.22 0.61
CA ALA A 54 -4.60 5.48 1.22
C ALA A 54 -4.09 5.62 2.65
N ARG A 55 -4.22 4.55 3.46
CA ARG A 55 -3.72 4.52 4.85
C ARG A 55 -2.20 4.72 4.94
N LEU A 56 -1.45 4.14 4.00
CA LEU A 56 -0.01 4.31 3.95
C LEU A 56 0.36 5.78 3.68
N LEU A 57 -0.28 6.41 2.70
CA LEU A 57 -0.06 7.82 2.37
C LEU A 57 -0.43 8.75 3.54
N GLU A 58 -1.53 8.48 4.25
CA GLU A 58 -1.92 9.21 5.46
C GLU A 58 -0.89 9.06 6.60
N ALA A 59 -0.26 7.88 6.71
CA ALA A 59 0.80 7.66 7.69
C ALA A 59 2.09 8.39 7.31
N GLU A 60 2.44 8.41 6.02
CA GLU A 60 3.59 9.17 5.48
C GLU A 60 3.39 10.69 5.70
N GLN A 61 2.23 11.24 5.34
CA GLN A 61 1.89 12.66 5.58
C GLN A 61 1.96 13.06 7.06
N ARG A 62 1.54 12.18 7.98
CA ARG A 62 1.65 12.45 9.42
C ARG A 62 3.10 12.51 9.89
N ARG A 63 4.00 11.71 9.32
CA ARG A 63 5.44 11.73 9.66
C ARG A 63 6.11 13.02 9.20
N GLU A 64 5.74 13.54 8.03
CA GLU A 64 6.28 14.81 7.52
C GLU A 64 5.88 16.01 8.39
N ARG A 65 4.68 16.01 9.00
CA ARG A 65 4.26 17.09 9.93
C ARG A 65 5.13 17.16 11.19
N VAL A 66 5.65 16.04 11.68
CA VAL A 66 6.53 16.01 12.85
C VAL A 66 7.89 16.67 12.54
N LEU A 67 8.39 16.55 11.30
CA LEU A 67 9.61 17.22 10.86
C LEU A 67 9.40 18.72 10.61
N GLY A 68 8.26 19.11 10.03
CA GLY A 68 7.92 20.50 9.77
C GLY A 68 7.72 21.35 11.04
N GLY A 69 7.23 20.76 12.14
CA GLY A 69 7.10 21.46 13.42
C GLY A 69 8.43 21.70 14.13
N ARG A 70 9.40 20.79 13.96
CA ARG A 70 10.72 20.89 14.60
C ARG A 70 11.65 21.85 13.87
N LEU A 71 11.57 21.90 12.53
CA LEU A 71 12.34 22.86 11.73
C LEU A 71 11.85 24.30 11.93
N ARG A 72 10.54 24.54 12.05
CA ARG A 72 10.00 25.89 12.32
C ARG A 72 10.38 26.45 13.70
N LEU A 73 10.67 25.59 14.68
CA LEU A 73 11.15 26.04 15.98
C LEU A 73 12.60 26.55 15.89
N PHE A 74 13.44 25.94 15.05
CA PHE A 74 14.80 26.45 14.80
C PHE A 74 14.77 27.81 14.09
N ASP A 75 13.87 28.01 13.14
CA ASP A 75 13.78 29.25 12.36
C ASP A 75 13.26 30.45 13.17
N MET A 76 12.51 30.21 14.25
CA MET A 76 11.96 31.27 15.11
C MET A 76 12.96 31.75 16.18
N PHE A 77 13.93 30.92 16.58
CA PHE A 77 14.97 31.26 17.57
C PHE A 77 16.25 31.87 16.96
N GLY A 78 16.34 32.04 15.63
CA GLY A 78 17.55 32.48 14.93
C GLY A 78 17.69 33.98 14.61
N ARG A 79 16.74 34.85 14.99
CA ARG A 79 16.84 36.31 14.75
C ARG A 79 16.88 37.09 16.06
N GLY A 80 18.05 37.14 16.68
CA GLY A 80 18.26 37.96 17.88
C GLY A 80 19.70 38.02 18.39
N ARG A 81 20.67 38.51 17.59
CA ARG A 81 21.79 39.38 18.02
C ARG A 81 22.88 39.51 16.94
N ALA A 82 23.57 40.64 17.00
CA ALA A 82 24.69 41.16 16.20
C ALA A 82 24.21 41.92 14.94
N ALA A 83 24.43 43.23 14.79
CA ALA A 83 25.13 44.24 15.58
C ALA A 83 24.53 45.62 15.26
#